data_AF-A0A6C0KPK6-F1
#
_entry.id   AF-A0A6C0KPK6-F1
#
_cell.length_a   1.000
_cell.length_b   1.000
_cell.length_c   1.000
_cell.angle_alpha   90.00
_cell.angle_beta   90.00
_cell.angle_gamma   90.00
#
_symmetry.space_group_name_H-M   'P 1'
#
loop_
_entity.id
_entity.type
_entity.pdbx_description
1 polymer ?
#
loop_
_entity_poly.entity_id
_entity_poly.type
_entity_poly.pdbx_seq_one_letter_code
_entity_poly.pdbx_strand_id
1 'polypeptide(L)'
;MDYTAWESDSDNSDNSDNSDNSDSEETVTNNKPLPDIDHDFRKNVLDIKHILYTTIVLSPELGSPTIHSNELLDTYLNTLNKVYIMALRAENGTNITEKELAFFPEKSREAIRGMLGWMVEFFNKNHISETIPYSEYIRTRFRDYPFVQTNSF
;
A
#
# COMPACT_ATOMS: atom_id res chain seq x y z
N MET A 1 -49.77 42.24 31.22
CA MET A 1 -48.47 41.94 30.61
C MET A 1 -48.16 43.16 29.74
N ASP A 2 -47.55 44.23 30.27
CA ASP A 2 -46.09 44.43 30.50
C ASP A 2 -45.31 44.35 29.15
N TYR A 3 -44.55 45.33 28.62
CA TYR A 3 -43.95 46.59 29.09
C TYR A 3 -43.79 47.61 27.92
N THR A 4 -43.64 48.88 28.32
CA THR A 4 -43.10 50.11 27.69
C THR A 4 -41.87 49.92 26.77
N ALA A 5 -41.82 50.54 25.58
CA ALA A 5 -41.30 51.88 25.21
C ALA A 5 -39.77 51.98 25.01
N TRP A 6 -39.37 52.73 23.96
CA TRP A 6 -38.37 53.83 23.89
C TRP A 6 -37.65 53.86 22.52
N GLU A 7 -37.75 55.03 21.88
CA GLU A 7 -37.12 55.46 20.63
C GLU A 7 -35.60 55.65 20.78
N SER A 8 -34.87 55.54 19.67
CA SER A 8 -33.66 56.35 19.39
C SER A 8 -33.31 56.25 17.90
N ASP A 9 -33.58 57.32 17.16
CA ASP A 9 -32.94 57.62 15.88
C ASP A 9 -31.52 58.18 16.13
N SER A 10 -30.55 57.87 15.25
CA SER A 10 -29.60 58.85 14.66
C SER A 10 -28.51 58.16 13.80
N ASP A 11 -28.52 58.52 12.52
CA ASP A 11 -27.42 58.83 11.58
C ASP A 11 -26.09 58.05 11.53
N ASN A 12 -25.92 57.37 10.38
CA ASN A 12 -24.92 57.57 9.32
C ASN A 12 -23.47 57.99 9.69
N SER A 13 -22.49 57.12 9.40
CA SER A 13 -21.17 57.51 8.88
C SER A 13 -20.38 56.34 8.26
N ASP A 14 -20.06 56.52 6.98
CA ASP A 14 -18.88 56.10 6.19
C ASP A 14 -17.98 54.92 6.59
N ASN A 15 -17.92 53.98 5.65
CA ASN A 15 -16.74 53.64 4.84
C ASN A 15 -15.34 53.68 5.51
N SER A 16 -14.76 52.49 5.73
CA SER A 16 -13.30 52.24 5.65
C SER A 16 -13.12 50.73 5.41
N ASP A 17 -12.84 50.32 4.18
CA ASP A 17 -11.51 50.26 3.57
C ASP A 17 -10.68 49.07 4.10
N ASN A 18 -10.73 48.01 3.31
CA ASN A 18 -9.62 47.19 2.86
C ASN A 18 -8.48 46.89 3.86
N SER A 19 -8.41 45.63 4.28
CA SER A 19 -7.12 45.00 4.61
C SER A 19 -7.19 43.53 4.19
N ASP A 20 -7.10 43.36 2.88
CA ASP A 20 -6.57 42.16 2.23
C ASP A 20 -5.09 42.07 2.63
N ASN A 21 -4.77 41.27 3.65
CA ASN A 21 -3.39 41.14 4.10
C ASN A 21 -3.10 39.75 4.66
N SER A 22 -2.22 39.06 3.93
CA SER A 22 -1.33 37.97 4.34
C SER A 22 -1.99 36.67 4.79
N ASP A 23 -1.54 35.50 4.37
CA ASP A 23 -0.30 35.13 3.72
C ASP A 23 -0.62 34.09 2.67
N SER A 24 -0.04 34.25 1.49
CA SER A 24 0.10 33.17 0.55
C SER A 24 0.87 32.08 1.27
N GLU A 25 0.18 31.02 1.72
CA GLU A 25 0.81 29.76 2.08
C GLU A 25 1.48 29.26 0.80
N GLU A 26 2.71 29.71 0.61
CA GLU A 26 3.65 29.17 -0.35
C GLU A 26 3.82 27.72 0.10
N THR A 27 2.95 26.86 -0.42
CA THR A 27 3.11 25.41 -0.31
C THR A 27 4.43 25.12 -0.98
N VAL A 28 5.48 25.05 -0.16
CA VAL A 28 6.79 24.56 -0.56
C VAL A 28 6.54 23.11 -0.97
N THR A 29 6.18 22.93 -2.24
CA THR A 29 6.16 21.65 -2.91
C THR A 29 7.60 21.22 -2.87
N ASN A 30 7.92 20.37 -1.90
CA ASN A 30 9.23 19.79 -1.73
C ASN A 30 9.50 18.94 -2.98
N ASN A 31 10.02 19.57 -4.04
CA ASN A 31 10.23 19.01 -5.37
C ASN A 31 11.38 17.97 -5.40
N LYS A 32 11.76 17.42 -4.25
CA LYS A 32 12.72 16.32 -4.19
C LYS A 32 12.02 15.06 -4.70
N PRO A 33 12.59 14.36 -5.70
CA PRO A 33 12.04 13.09 -6.13
C PRO A 33 12.01 12.13 -4.94
N LEU A 34 10.93 11.35 -4.84
CA LEU A 34 10.82 10.30 -3.83
C LEU A 34 12.00 9.31 -4.00
N PRO A 35 12.56 8.78 -2.90
CA PRO A 35 13.66 7.84 -2.96
C PRO A 35 13.24 6.55 -3.67
N ASP A 36 14.14 5.93 -4.46
CA ASP A 36 13.85 4.65 -5.12
C ASP A 36 13.45 3.56 -4.11
N ILE A 37 12.73 2.55 -4.59
CA ILE A 37 12.30 1.41 -3.78
C ILE A 37 13.53 0.66 -3.28
N ASP A 38 13.50 0.35 -1.98
CA ASP A 38 14.57 -0.38 -1.31
C ASP A 38 14.98 -1.65 -2.08
N HIS A 39 16.29 -1.83 -2.27
CA HIS A 39 16.83 -2.94 -3.04
C HIS A 39 16.52 -4.30 -2.40
N ASP A 40 16.62 -4.38 -1.07
CA ASP A 40 16.38 -5.62 -0.35
C ASP A 40 14.89 -5.97 -0.38
N PHE A 41 14.01 -4.96 -0.35
CA PHE A 41 12.59 -5.16 -0.62
C PHE A 41 12.34 -5.74 -2.01
N ARG A 42 12.93 -5.17 -3.07
CA ARG A 42 12.77 -5.68 -4.44
C ARG A 42 13.21 -7.14 -4.56
N LYS A 43 14.32 -7.48 -3.90
CA LYS A 43 14.83 -8.86 -3.82
C LYS A 43 13.85 -9.77 -3.08
N ASN A 44 13.35 -9.38 -1.91
CA ASN A 44 12.40 -10.15 -1.12
C ASN A 44 11.11 -10.46 -1.89
N VAL A 45 10.58 -9.48 -2.65
CA VAL A 45 9.40 -9.67 -3.52
C VAL A 45 9.66 -10.75 -4.57
N LEU A 46 10.84 -10.72 -5.20
CA LEU A 46 11.23 -11.71 -6.21
C LEU A 46 11.42 -13.10 -5.58
N ASP A 47 12.09 -13.18 -4.42
CA ASP A 47 12.32 -14.43 -3.70
C ASP A 47 10.99 -15.09 -3.30
N ILE A 48 10.04 -14.33 -2.75
CA ILE A 48 8.69 -14.82 -2.42
C ILE A 48 8.01 -15.38 -3.68
N LYS A 49 8.09 -14.65 -4.80
CA LYS A 49 7.48 -15.06 -6.06
C LYS A 49 8.05 -16.38 -6.57
N HIS A 50 9.36 -16.57 -6.49
CA HIS A 50 10.04 -17.81 -6.85
C HIS A 50 9.68 -18.96 -5.92
N ILE A 51 9.68 -18.73 -4.61
CA ILE A 51 9.31 -19.78 -3.62
C ILE A 51 7.87 -20.24 -3.86
N LEU A 52 6.95 -19.31 -4.11
CA LEU A 52 5.57 -19.65 -4.42
C LEU A 52 5.44 -20.44 -5.73
N TYR A 53 6.14 -20.02 -6.79
CA TYR A 53 6.10 -20.72 -8.08
C TYR A 53 6.66 -22.13 -7.97
N THR A 54 7.84 -22.28 -7.37
CA THR A 54 8.48 -23.58 -7.16
C THR A 54 7.63 -24.51 -6.29
N THR A 55 7.01 -23.98 -5.23
CA THR A 55 6.23 -24.81 -4.30
C THR A 55 4.86 -25.20 -4.86
N ILE A 56 4.20 -24.33 -5.63
CA ILE A 56 2.84 -24.58 -6.15
C ILE A 56 2.88 -25.26 -7.51
N VAL A 57 3.72 -24.76 -8.43
CA VAL A 57 3.72 -25.19 -9.84
C VAL A 57 4.69 -26.34 -10.09
N LEU A 58 5.87 -26.31 -9.46
CA LEU A 58 6.94 -27.29 -9.75
C LEU A 58 7.03 -28.45 -8.74
N SER A 59 6.42 -28.32 -7.56
CA SER A 59 6.48 -29.34 -6.51
C SER A 59 5.60 -30.58 -6.71
N PRO A 60 4.44 -30.55 -7.40
CA PRO A 60 3.66 -31.75 -7.64
C PRO A 60 4.46 -32.83 -8.38
N GLU A 61 4.35 -34.09 -7.93
CA GLU A 61 5.10 -35.21 -8.53
C GLU A 61 4.71 -35.42 -9.99
N LEU A 62 5.73 -35.54 -10.86
CA LEU A 62 5.59 -35.86 -12.29
C LEU A 62 4.71 -37.11 -12.47
N GLY A 63 3.46 -36.91 -12.93
CA GLY A 63 2.47 -37.98 -13.13
C GLY A 63 1.13 -37.76 -12.42
N SER A 64 0.97 -36.73 -11.59
CA SER A 64 -0.35 -36.41 -11.02
C SER A 64 -1.31 -35.87 -12.11
N PRO A 65 -2.61 -36.19 -12.05
CA PRO A 65 -3.59 -35.67 -13.01
C PRO A 65 -3.67 -34.13 -13.02
N THR A 66 -3.20 -33.48 -11.96
CA THR A 66 -3.16 -32.02 -11.78
C THR A 66 -2.04 -31.31 -12.56
N ILE A 67 -1.03 -32.01 -13.07
CA ILE A 67 0.04 -31.38 -13.88
C ILE A 67 -0.48 -30.88 -15.23
N HIS A 68 -1.57 -31.46 -15.73
CA HIS A 68 -2.21 -31.04 -16.97
C HIS A 68 -3.39 -30.08 -16.75
N SER A 69 -3.73 -29.74 -15.50
CA SER A 69 -4.80 -28.79 -15.19
C SER A 69 -4.23 -27.38 -14.97
N ASN A 70 -4.97 -26.36 -15.44
CA ASN A 70 -4.64 -24.95 -15.16
C ASN A 70 -4.78 -24.59 -13.67
N GLU A 71 -5.28 -25.51 -12.84
CA GLU A 71 -5.57 -25.29 -11.43
C GLU A 71 -4.33 -24.91 -10.61
N LEU A 72 -3.14 -25.44 -10.97
CA LEU A 72 -1.89 -25.07 -10.30
C LEU A 72 -1.50 -23.62 -10.58
N LEU A 73 -1.71 -23.16 -11.82
CA LEU A 73 -1.48 -21.76 -12.20
C LEU A 73 -2.52 -20.84 -11.55
N ASP A 74 -3.78 -21.23 -11.54
CA ASP A 74 -4.83 -20.46 -10.85
C ASP A 74 -4.55 -20.35 -9.35
N THR A 75 -4.11 -21.44 -8.72
CA THR A 75 -3.69 -21.43 -7.31
C THR A 75 -2.51 -20.50 -7.09
N TYR A 76 -1.51 -20.53 -7.97
CA TYR A 76 -0.36 -19.63 -7.92
C TYR A 76 -0.79 -18.16 -8.02
N LEU A 77 -1.60 -17.81 -9.02
CA LEU A 77 -2.09 -16.43 -9.23
C LEU A 77 -2.94 -15.95 -8.05
N ASN A 78 -3.82 -16.80 -7.52
CA ASN A 78 -4.62 -16.47 -6.34
C ASN A 78 -3.74 -16.24 -5.11
N THR A 79 -2.66 -17.01 -4.98
CA THR A 79 -1.71 -16.86 -3.88
C THR A 79 -0.91 -15.56 -4.00
N LEU A 80 -0.43 -15.21 -5.20
CA LEU A 80 0.21 -13.92 -5.47
C LEU A 80 -0.72 -12.74 -5.16
N ASN A 81 -1.97 -12.81 -5.62
CA ASN A 81 -2.97 -11.77 -5.35
C ASN A 81 -3.27 -11.65 -3.84
N LYS A 82 -3.27 -12.76 -3.11
CA LYS A 82 -3.44 -12.72 -1.64
C LYS A 82 -2.29 -11.97 -0.96
N VAL A 83 -1.04 -12.17 -1.39
CA VAL A 83 0.10 -11.39 -0.86
C VAL A 83 -0.07 -9.91 -1.17
N TYR A 84 -0.48 -9.55 -2.39
CA TYR A 84 -0.74 -8.16 -2.77
C TYR A 84 -1.82 -7.50 -1.89
N ILE A 85 -2.96 -8.17 -1.66
CA ILE A 85 -4.02 -7.65 -0.79
C ILE A 85 -3.51 -7.44 0.65
N MET A 86 -2.68 -8.35 1.14
CA MET A 86 -2.08 -8.21 2.47
C MET A 86 -1.05 -7.09 2.53
N ALA A 87 -0.31 -6.85 1.43
CA ALA A 87 0.60 -5.71 1.31
C ALA A 87 -0.15 -4.38 1.39
N LEU A 88 -1.27 -4.21 0.68
CA LEU A 88 -2.12 -3.01 0.80
C LEU A 88 -2.57 -2.76 2.24
N ARG A 89 -2.90 -3.82 2.98
CA ARG A 89 -3.28 -3.71 4.39
C ARG A 89 -2.09 -3.36 5.28
N ALA A 90 -0.92 -3.93 5.00
CA ALA A 90 0.32 -3.62 5.71
C ALA A 90 0.73 -2.15 5.55
N GLU A 91 0.58 -1.57 4.35
CA GLU A 91 0.80 -0.13 4.14
C GLU A 91 -0.13 0.75 4.96
N ASN A 92 -1.35 0.29 5.19
CA ASN A 92 -2.31 0.98 6.06
C ASN A 92 -2.11 0.64 7.55
N GLY A 93 -0.94 0.13 7.94
CA GLY A 93 -0.58 -0.15 9.34
C GLY A 93 -1.27 -1.39 9.94
N THR A 94 -1.94 -2.21 9.13
CA THR A 94 -2.64 -3.40 9.63
C THR A 94 -1.66 -4.56 9.81
N ASN A 95 -1.52 -5.02 11.06
CA ASN A 95 -0.73 -6.20 11.37
C ASN A 95 -1.30 -7.48 10.73
N ILE A 96 -0.41 -8.34 10.29
CA ILE A 96 -0.73 -9.65 9.71
C ILE A 96 -0.75 -10.71 10.80
N THR A 97 -1.80 -11.54 10.82
CA THR A 97 -1.94 -12.62 11.80
C THR A 97 -1.38 -13.95 11.29
N GLU A 98 -0.97 -14.83 12.21
CA GLU A 98 -0.54 -16.20 11.87
C GLU A 98 -1.62 -17.01 11.15
N LYS A 99 -2.90 -16.76 11.49
CA LYS A 99 -4.03 -17.41 10.82
C LYS A 99 -4.11 -17.03 9.34
N GLU A 100 -3.78 -15.80 8.99
CA GLU A 100 -3.74 -15.35 7.59
C GLU A 100 -2.55 -15.94 6.85
N LEU A 101 -1.41 -16.12 7.54
CA LEU A 101 -0.22 -16.74 6.96
C LEU A 101 -0.41 -18.24 6.68
N ALA A 102 -1.30 -18.92 7.42
CA ALA A 102 -1.60 -20.34 7.22
C ALA A 102 -2.13 -20.66 5.81
N PHE A 103 -2.66 -19.67 5.08
CA PHE A 103 -3.06 -19.80 3.68
C PHE A 103 -1.88 -20.09 2.75
N PHE A 104 -0.68 -19.61 3.08
CA PHE A 104 0.49 -19.77 2.23
C PHE A 104 1.19 -21.13 2.48
N PRO A 105 1.89 -21.68 1.46
CA PRO A 105 2.77 -22.80 1.65
C PRO A 105 3.81 -22.54 2.76
N GLU A 106 4.12 -23.54 3.57
CA GLU A 106 4.98 -23.38 4.75
C GLU A 106 6.33 -22.72 4.43
N LYS A 107 6.94 -23.11 3.30
CA LYS A 107 8.23 -22.59 2.83
C LYS A 107 8.24 -21.08 2.51
N SER A 108 7.08 -20.46 2.22
CA SER A 108 7.01 -19.03 1.91
C SER A 108 6.56 -18.16 3.08
N ARG A 109 6.04 -18.75 4.16
CA ARG A 109 5.40 -18.00 5.27
C ARG A 109 6.34 -17.01 5.94
N GLU A 110 7.58 -17.42 6.22
CA GLU A 110 8.54 -16.56 6.91
C GLU A 110 8.94 -15.35 6.06
N ALA A 111 9.25 -15.58 4.77
CA ALA A 111 9.58 -14.50 3.85
C ALA A 111 8.43 -13.50 3.68
N ILE A 112 7.19 -14.01 3.53
CA ILE A 112 5.99 -13.18 3.44
C ILE A 112 5.76 -12.40 4.74
N ARG A 113 5.90 -13.05 5.91
CA ARG A 113 5.77 -12.40 7.22
C ARG A 113 6.79 -11.27 7.38
N GLY A 114 8.05 -11.53 7.05
CA GLY A 114 9.13 -10.54 7.17
C GLY A 114 8.89 -9.33 6.28
N MET A 115 8.54 -9.54 5.02
CA MET A 115 8.24 -8.44 4.09
C MET A 115 7.05 -7.60 4.55
N LEU A 116 5.94 -8.23 4.92
CA LEU A 116 4.73 -7.51 5.34
C LEU A 116 4.93 -6.81 6.69
N GLY A 117 5.65 -7.43 7.63
CA GLY A 117 6.00 -6.82 8.92
C GLY A 117 6.88 -5.58 8.74
N TRP A 118 7.90 -5.68 7.87
CA TRP A 118 8.72 -4.52 7.51
C TRP A 118 7.88 -3.39 6.90
N MET A 119 6.94 -3.70 6.01
CA MET A 119 6.03 -2.69 5.43
C MET A 119 5.20 -1.99 6.52
N VAL A 120 4.60 -2.74 7.44
CA VAL A 120 3.85 -2.16 8.58
C VAL A 120 4.74 -1.22 9.38
N GLU A 121 5.94 -1.66 9.76
CA GLU A 121 6.87 -0.82 10.53
C GLU A 121 7.31 0.43 9.74
N PHE A 122 7.57 0.29 8.45
CA PHE A 122 8.00 1.38 7.58
C PHE A 122 6.92 2.46 7.46
N PHE A 123 5.68 2.08 7.14
CA PHE A 123 4.57 3.03 6.96
C PHE A 123 3.98 3.54 8.28
N ASN A 124 4.22 2.87 9.40
CA ASN A 124 3.90 3.43 10.72
C ASN A 124 4.90 4.53 11.13
N LYS A 125 6.16 4.45 10.67
CA LYS A 125 7.22 5.42 10.98
C LYS A 125 7.27 6.59 9.99
N ASN A 126 6.78 6.39 8.78
CA ASN A 126 6.83 7.37 7.70
C ASN A 126 5.42 7.63 7.16
N HIS A 127 5.08 8.90 6.90
CA HIS A 127 3.78 9.21 6.31
C HIS A 127 3.70 8.69 4.86
N ILE A 128 2.57 8.07 4.51
CA ILE A 128 2.31 7.52 3.16
C ILE A 128 2.46 8.61 2.08
N SER A 129 2.07 9.85 2.38
CA SER A 129 2.20 11.00 1.47
C SER A 129 3.65 11.40 1.15
N GLU A 130 4.62 10.91 1.93
CA GLU A 130 6.04 11.26 1.84
C GLU A 130 6.90 10.08 1.37
N THR A 131 6.27 8.95 1.05
CA THR A 131 6.97 7.70 0.72
C THR A 131 6.41 7.06 -0.55
N ILE A 132 7.23 6.29 -1.25
CA ILE A 132 6.75 5.50 -2.39
C ILE A 132 5.83 4.38 -1.86
N PRO A 133 4.64 4.17 -2.44
CA PRO A 133 3.80 3.02 -2.10
C PRO A 133 4.47 1.72 -2.61
N TYR A 134 5.00 0.93 -1.68
CA TYR A 134 5.67 -0.34 -1.95
C TYR A 134 4.70 -1.40 -2.52
N SER A 135 3.40 -1.26 -2.26
CA SER A 135 2.33 -2.11 -2.78
C SER A 135 2.16 -1.98 -4.29
N GLU A 136 2.48 -0.82 -4.88
CA GLU A 136 2.44 -0.64 -6.34
C GLU A 136 3.50 -1.51 -7.01
N TYR A 137 4.71 -1.59 -6.45
CA TYR A 137 5.73 -2.51 -6.94
C TYR A 137 5.31 -3.97 -6.79
N ILE A 138 4.69 -4.34 -5.66
CA ILE A 138 4.13 -5.67 -5.48
C ILE A 138 3.02 -5.93 -6.51
N ARG A 139 2.13 -4.98 -6.77
CA ARG A 139 1.06 -5.10 -7.79
C ARG A 139 1.65 -5.42 -9.15
N THR A 140 2.61 -4.62 -9.59
CA THR A 140 3.27 -4.82 -10.89
C THR A 140 3.92 -6.19 -10.98
N ARG A 141 4.59 -6.64 -9.91
CA ARG A 141 5.27 -7.94 -9.91
C ARG A 141 4.32 -9.14 -9.80
N PHE A 142 3.25 -9.04 -9.03
CA PHE A 142 2.41 -10.18 -8.65
C PHE A 142 1.12 -10.27 -9.44
N ARG A 143 0.63 -9.15 -9.99
CA ARG A 143 -0.62 -9.08 -10.74
C ARG A 143 -0.39 -8.77 -12.22
N ASP A 144 0.43 -7.77 -12.52
CA ASP A 144 0.59 -7.30 -13.90
C ASP A 144 1.57 -8.20 -14.68
N TYR A 145 2.65 -8.64 -14.03
CA TYR A 145 3.67 -9.50 -14.63
C TYR A 145 3.92 -10.79 -13.82
N PRO A 146 2.90 -11.62 -13.51
CA PRO A 146 3.01 -12.76 -12.59
C PRO A 146 3.98 -13.84 -13.05
N PHE A 147 4.32 -13.90 -14.34
CA PHE A 147 5.23 -14.91 -14.90
C PHE A 147 6.65 -14.40 -15.15
N VAL A 148 6.92 -13.08 -14.99
CA VAL A 148 8.27 -12.53 -15.11
C VAL A 148 9.06 -12.83 -13.84
N GLN A 149 10.07 -13.68 -13.95
CA GLN A 149 10.87 -14.20 -12.84
C GLN A 149 12.25 -13.53 -12.74
N THR A 150 12.41 -12.34 -13.32
CA THR A 150 13.67 -11.57 -13.28
C THR A 150 13.42 -10.15 -12.79
N ASN A 151 14.47 -9.50 -12.27
CA ASN A 151 14.39 -8.11 -11.86
C ASN A 151 14.33 -7.10 -13.03
N SER A 152 14.37 -7.57 -14.28
CA SER A 152 14.43 -6.75 -15.49
C SER A 152 13.20 -5.85 -15.63
N PHE A 153 13.37 -4.53 -15.44
CA PHE A 153 12.54 -3.46 -15.95
C PHE A 153 13.44 -2.28 -16.32
#